data_AF-A0A7J6TB36-F1
#
_entry.id   AF-A0A7J6TB36-F1
#
_cell.length_a   1.000
_cell.length_b   1.000
_cell.length_c   1.000
_cell.angle_alpha   90.00
_cell.angle_beta   90.00
_cell.angle_gamma   90.00
#
_symmetry.space_group_name_H-M   'P 1'
#
loop_
_entity.id
_entity.type
_entity.pdbx_description
1 polymer ?
#
loop_
_entity_poly.entity_id
_entity_poly.type
_entity_poly.pdbx_seq_one_letter_code
_entity_poly.pdbx_strand_id
1 'polypeptide(L)'
;PMAAKYQVRQLQKSVQQNDNRIVWEPRKSFLPVVFDCLCICVFGKDFHLVNPDDLPAPDGSQGIIGAIEDLTTGADHILTRVFHPIMARDRFPWNLHPMIKKFHSGLRRLSEFGEDLAAERRAEKESRSKVDLLSKLLHLDKEDLQGNLATFFVAGSDTTALSVSWCLYYLCL
;
A
#
# COMPACT_ATOMS: atom_id res chain seq x y z
N PRO A 1 -6.47 14.45 14.48
CA PRO A 1 -5.97 14.41 15.88
C PRO A 1 -5.14 13.15 16.22
N MET A 2 -5.57 11.96 15.80
CA MET A 2 -4.88 10.68 16.08
C MET A 2 -3.66 10.42 15.17
N ALA A 3 -3.80 10.60 13.86
CA ALA A 3 -2.69 10.43 12.91
C ALA A 3 -1.49 11.36 13.20
N ALA A 4 -1.77 12.61 13.64
CA ALA A 4 -0.72 13.55 14.04
C ALA A 4 0.08 13.06 15.25
N LYS A 5 -0.56 12.44 16.25
CA LYS A 5 0.13 11.87 17.42
C LYS A 5 1.01 10.69 17.04
N TYR A 6 0.53 9.81 16.16
CA TYR A 6 1.33 8.70 15.63
C TYR A 6 2.56 9.21 14.89
N GLN A 7 2.39 10.20 14.00
CA GLN A 7 3.52 10.76 13.26
C GLN A 7 4.55 11.43 14.16
N VAL A 8 4.11 12.19 15.17
CA VAL A 8 5.01 12.79 16.16
C VAL A 8 5.80 11.70 16.90
N ARG A 9 5.16 10.57 17.28
CA ARG A 9 5.86 9.45 17.92
C ARG A 9 6.84 8.75 16.97
N GLN A 10 6.49 8.54 15.70
CA GLN A 10 7.40 7.95 14.71
C GLN A 10 8.61 8.85 14.48
N LEU A 11 8.40 10.16 14.40
CA LEU A 11 9.48 11.14 14.30
C LEU A 11 10.35 11.13 15.56
N GLN A 12 9.76 11.07 16.76
CA GLN A 12 10.51 10.96 18.02
C GLN A 12 11.35 9.67 18.09
N LYS A 13 10.79 8.53 17.68
CA LYS A 13 11.51 7.25 17.59
C LYS A 13 12.66 7.33 16.59
N SER A 14 12.42 7.91 15.41
CA SER A 14 13.45 8.12 14.38
C SER A 14 14.58 9.03 14.87
N VAL A 15 14.26 10.11 15.59
CA VAL A 15 15.24 11.03 16.17
C VAL A 15 16.07 10.35 17.26
N GLN A 16 15.45 9.52 18.11
CA GLN A 16 16.17 8.74 19.12
C GLN A 16 17.09 7.68 18.51
N GLN A 17 16.72 7.10 17.38
CA GLN A 17 17.50 6.07 16.68
C GLN A 17 18.64 6.65 15.81
N ASN A 18 18.52 7.91 15.37
CA ASN A 18 19.46 8.55 14.45
C ASN A 18 20.31 9.66 15.11
N ASP A 19 20.82 9.43 16.32
CA ASP A 19 21.70 10.39 17.04
C ASP A 19 21.14 11.83 17.07
N ASN A 20 19.86 12.00 17.43
CA ASN A 20 19.15 13.28 17.45
C ASN A 20 19.00 13.99 16.08
N ARG A 21 19.25 13.30 14.96
CA ARG A 21 19.00 13.83 13.62
C ARG A 21 17.59 13.49 13.15
N ILE A 22 16.89 14.47 12.61
CA ILE A 22 15.63 14.25 11.91
C ILE A 22 15.97 13.68 10.53
N VAL A 23 15.73 12.38 10.34
CA VAL A 23 15.80 11.75 9.02
C VAL A 23 14.42 11.85 8.38
N TRP A 24 14.31 12.67 7.33
CA TRP A 24 13.07 12.84 6.58
C TRP A 24 12.84 11.65 5.64
N GLU A 25 12.03 10.68 6.09
CA GLU A 25 11.55 9.55 5.29
C GLU A 25 10.03 9.63 5.13
N PRO A 26 9.54 10.56 4.29
CA PRO A 26 8.12 10.90 4.29
C PRO A 26 7.27 9.78 3.68
N ARG A 27 7.76 9.09 2.63
CA ARG A 27 7.05 7.94 2.05
C ARG A 27 6.75 6.87 3.10
N LYS A 28 7.73 6.47 3.91
CA LYS A 28 7.53 5.46 4.97
C LYS A 28 6.55 5.93 6.05
N SER A 29 6.51 7.23 6.31
CA SER A 29 5.66 7.84 7.35
C SER A 29 4.22 8.05 6.87
N PHE A 30 4.02 8.38 5.59
CA PHE A 30 2.71 8.71 5.02
C PHE A 30 2.04 7.50 4.36
N LEU A 31 2.78 6.52 3.86
CA LEU A 31 2.19 5.36 3.18
C LEU A 31 1.17 4.60 4.06
N PRO A 32 1.45 4.28 5.33
CA PRO A 32 0.46 3.63 6.20
C PRO A 32 -0.78 4.50 6.45
N VAL A 33 -0.59 5.82 6.61
CA VAL A 33 -1.67 6.79 6.84
C VAL A 33 -2.60 6.87 5.65
N VAL A 34 -2.03 7.03 4.46
CA VAL A 34 -2.79 7.14 3.23
C VAL A 34 -3.48 5.82 2.92
N PHE A 35 -2.81 4.68 3.15
CA PHE A 35 -3.41 3.37 2.94
C PHE A 35 -4.60 3.11 3.86
N ASP A 36 -4.50 3.42 5.15
CA ASP A 36 -5.65 3.35 6.08
C ASP A 36 -6.80 4.24 5.60
N CYS A 37 -6.50 5.49 5.23
CA CYS A 37 -7.51 6.43 4.74
C CYS A 37 -8.20 5.91 3.47
N LEU A 38 -7.42 5.36 2.54
CA LEU A 38 -7.92 4.73 1.33
C LEU A 38 -8.83 3.56 1.69
N CYS A 39 -8.43 2.69 2.62
CA CYS A 39 -9.23 1.54 3.00
C CYS A 39 -10.56 1.93 3.64
N ILE A 40 -10.56 2.97 4.47
CA ILE A 40 -11.79 3.51 5.07
C ILE A 40 -12.70 4.09 3.99
N CYS A 41 -12.15 4.84 3.03
CA CYS A 41 -12.95 5.53 2.01
C CYS A 41 -13.50 4.56 0.95
N VAL A 42 -12.70 3.55 0.59
CA VAL A 42 -12.98 2.65 -0.54
C VAL A 42 -13.71 1.39 -0.08
N PHE A 43 -13.35 0.87 1.10
CA PHE A 43 -13.83 -0.41 1.63
C PHE A 43 -14.61 -0.26 2.94
N GLY A 44 -14.67 0.95 3.51
CA GLY A 44 -15.36 1.17 4.78
C GLY A 44 -14.72 0.46 5.98
N LYS A 45 -13.47 -0.02 5.84
CA LYS A 45 -12.72 -0.80 6.84
C LYS A 45 -11.49 -0.04 7.29
N ASP A 46 -11.33 0.09 8.60
CA ASP A 46 -10.14 0.63 9.24
C ASP A 46 -9.20 -0.51 9.63
N PHE A 47 -7.94 -0.45 9.20
CA PHE A 47 -6.92 -1.45 9.53
C PHE A 47 -6.02 -1.02 10.69
N HIS A 48 -6.24 0.18 11.24
CA HIS A 48 -5.51 0.69 12.39
C HIS A 48 -3.98 0.63 12.22
N LEU A 49 -3.47 0.80 10.99
CA LEU A 49 -2.03 0.90 10.73
C LEU A 49 -1.42 2.13 11.41
N VAL A 50 -2.25 3.16 11.60
CA VAL A 50 -1.88 4.41 12.27
C VAL A 50 -2.58 4.50 13.62
N ASN A 51 -2.21 3.61 14.53
CA ASN A 51 -2.77 3.58 15.86
C ASN A 51 -1.90 4.34 16.89
N PRO A 52 -2.41 5.41 17.51
CA PRO A 52 -1.70 6.09 18.59
C PRO A 52 -1.74 5.35 19.94
N ASP A 53 -2.61 4.35 20.10
CA ASP A 53 -2.85 3.68 21.38
C ASP A 53 -2.19 2.28 21.47
N ASP A 54 -1.30 1.96 20.53
CA ASP A 54 -0.56 0.68 20.43
C ASP A 54 -1.49 -0.56 20.47
N LEU A 55 -2.77 -0.44 20.07
CA LEU A 55 -3.60 -1.64 19.89
C LEU A 55 -2.96 -2.51 18.80
N PRO A 56 -2.94 -3.83 18.99
CA PRO A 56 -2.38 -4.74 18.00
C PRO A 56 -3.09 -4.50 16.67
N ALA A 57 -2.29 -4.16 15.65
CA ALA A 57 -2.81 -4.09 14.30
C ALA A 57 -3.34 -5.49 13.93
N PRO A 58 -4.43 -5.61 13.16
CA PRO A 58 -4.95 -6.89 12.71
C PRO A 58 -3.83 -7.73 12.08
N ASP A 59 -3.81 -9.04 12.33
CA ASP A 59 -2.80 -9.93 11.74
C ASP A 59 -2.73 -9.73 10.21
N GLY A 60 -1.52 -9.57 9.70
CA GLY A 60 -1.26 -9.35 8.27
C GLY A 60 -1.26 -7.89 7.79
N SER A 61 -1.78 -6.94 8.58
CA SER A 61 -1.88 -5.51 8.20
C SER A 61 -0.52 -4.85 7.88
N GLN A 62 0.51 -5.11 8.68
CA GLN A 62 1.87 -4.66 8.38
C GLN A 62 2.50 -5.35 7.16
N GLY A 63 2.07 -6.58 6.87
CA GLY A 63 2.51 -7.32 5.68
C GLY A 63 2.07 -6.67 4.37
N ILE A 64 0.97 -5.91 4.39
CA ILE A 64 0.41 -5.24 3.22
C ILE A 64 1.27 -4.06 2.79
N ILE A 65 1.76 -3.25 3.74
CA ILE A 65 2.67 -2.15 3.42
C ILE A 65 3.94 -2.68 2.76
N GLY A 66 4.51 -3.77 3.30
CA GLY A 66 5.63 -4.47 2.66
C GLY A 66 5.28 -5.04 1.28
N ALA A 67 4.04 -5.51 1.07
CA ALA A 67 3.59 -5.98 -0.24
C ALA A 67 3.48 -4.85 -1.28
N ILE A 68 3.01 -3.67 -0.87
CA ILE A 68 2.99 -2.46 -1.73
C ILE A 68 4.43 -2.04 -2.06
N GLU A 69 5.34 -2.06 -1.09
CA GLU A 69 6.76 -1.76 -1.33
C GLU A 69 7.41 -2.77 -2.29
N ASP A 70 7.20 -4.06 -2.08
CA ASP A 70 7.73 -5.10 -2.98
C ASP A 70 7.16 -4.98 -4.40
N LEU A 71 5.85 -4.69 -4.53
CA LEU A 71 5.23 -4.48 -5.83
C LEU A 71 5.79 -3.23 -6.52
N THR A 72 5.82 -2.08 -5.84
CA THR A 72 6.27 -0.79 -6.40
C THR A 72 7.75 -0.86 -6.81
N THR A 73 8.61 -1.43 -5.97
CA THR A 73 10.04 -1.59 -6.29
C THR A 73 10.24 -2.57 -7.46
N GLY A 74 9.45 -3.63 -7.52
CA GLY A 74 9.47 -4.56 -8.65
C GLY A 74 8.96 -3.93 -9.95
N ALA A 75 7.90 -3.12 -9.88
CA ALA A 75 7.32 -2.42 -11.01
C ALA A 75 8.27 -1.35 -11.58
N ASP A 76 8.90 -0.55 -10.72
CA ASP A 76 9.92 0.43 -11.12
C ASP A 76 11.08 -0.23 -11.88
N HIS A 77 11.55 -1.38 -11.37
CA HIS A 77 12.59 -2.17 -12.03
C HIS A 77 12.17 -2.69 -13.42
N ILE A 78 10.90 -3.10 -13.57
CA ILE A 78 10.37 -3.55 -14.87
C ILE A 78 10.28 -2.34 -15.82
N LEU A 79 9.63 -1.25 -15.39
CA LEU A 79 9.39 -0.07 -16.21
C LEU A 79 10.68 0.57 -16.72
N THR A 80 11.68 0.73 -15.85
CA THR A 80 13.01 1.26 -16.24
C THR A 80 13.71 0.41 -17.31
N ARG A 81 13.37 -0.87 -17.42
CA ARG A 81 13.95 -1.81 -18.41
C ARG A 81 13.08 -2.03 -19.63
N VAL A 82 11.80 -1.72 -19.59
CA VAL A 82 10.92 -1.73 -20.77
C VAL A 82 11.37 -0.67 -21.80
N PHE A 83 12.01 0.41 -21.34
CA PHE A 83 12.60 1.43 -22.21
C PHE A 83 14.00 1.07 -22.76
N HIS A 84 14.60 -0.07 -22.37
CA HIS A 84 15.83 -0.56 -22.98
C HIS A 84 15.54 -1.18 -24.36
N PRO A 85 16.50 -1.15 -25.31
CA PRO A 85 16.30 -1.68 -26.66
C PRO A 85 15.77 -3.12 -26.62
N ILE A 86 14.80 -3.43 -27.49
CA ILE A 86 14.11 -4.73 -27.59
C ILE A 86 15.08 -5.92 -27.57
N MET A 87 16.28 -5.77 -28.13
CA MET A 87 17.32 -6.81 -28.14
C MET A 87 17.87 -7.20 -26.76
N ALA A 88 17.81 -6.31 -25.77
CA ALA A 88 18.20 -6.60 -24.39
C ALA A 88 17.10 -7.34 -23.61
N ARG A 89 15.86 -7.32 -24.13
CA ARG A 89 14.70 -7.97 -23.50
C ARG A 89 14.88 -9.48 -23.49
N ASP A 90 15.28 -10.11 -24.59
CA ASP A 90 15.38 -11.59 -24.64
C ASP A 90 16.70 -12.13 -24.04
N ARG A 91 17.64 -11.24 -23.68
CA ARG A 91 18.93 -11.59 -23.08
C ARG A 91 18.88 -11.70 -21.56
N PHE A 92 17.86 -11.12 -20.92
CA PHE A 92 17.78 -11.04 -19.47
C PHE A 92 16.92 -12.19 -18.90
N PRO A 93 17.40 -12.96 -17.90
CA PRO A 93 16.60 -14.01 -17.27
C PRO A 93 15.57 -13.39 -16.32
N TRP A 94 14.45 -12.92 -16.88
CA TRP A 94 13.36 -12.24 -16.16
C TRP A 94 12.83 -13.05 -14.97
N ASN A 95 12.77 -14.37 -15.12
CA ASN A 95 12.29 -15.32 -14.13
C ASN A 95 13.24 -15.56 -12.94
N LEU A 96 14.52 -15.15 -13.00
CA LEU A 96 15.47 -15.32 -11.89
C LEU A 96 15.79 -14.02 -11.13
N HIS A 97 15.39 -12.86 -11.64
CA HIS A 97 15.75 -11.60 -11.02
C HIS A 97 14.96 -11.37 -9.71
N PRO A 98 15.63 -11.03 -8.58
CA PRO A 98 14.97 -10.82 -7.30
C PRO A 98 13.87 -9.74 -7.35
N MET A 99 14.02 -8.72 -8.20
CA MET A 99 13.01 -7.67 -8.35
C MET A 99 11.71 -8.14 -9.01
N ILE A 100 11.81 -9.10 -9.93
CA ILE A 100 10.62 -9.68 -10.58
C ILE A 100 9.93 -10.63 -9.61
N LYS A 101 10.70 -11.33 -8.77
CA LYS A 101 10.14 -12.08 -7.64
C LYS A 101 9.40 -11.16 -6.68
N LYS A 102 9.96 -9.99 -6.34
CA LYS A 102 9.30 -8.96 -5.51
C LYS A 102 8.00 -8.47 -6.12
N PHE A 103 7.99 -8.18 -7.43
CA PHE A 103 6.77 -7.79 -8.15
C PHE A 103 5.68 -8.86 -8.00
N HIS A 104 5.99 -10.11 -8.33
CA HIS A 104 5.01 -11.20 -8.24
C HIS A 104 4.58 -11.51 -6.80
N SER A 105 5.48 -11.43 -5.82
CA SER A 105 5.14 -11.67 -4.41
C SER A 105 4.27 -10.55 -3.84
N GLY A 106 4.57 -9.29 -4.19
CA GLY A 106 3.75 -8.14 -3.80
C GLY A 106 2.35 -8.22 -4.40
N LEU A 107 2.26 -8.53 -5.69
CA LEU A 107 0.97 -8.69 -6.38
C LEU A 107 0.14 -9.80 -5.75
N ARG A 108 0.76 -10.97 -5.50
CA ARG A 108 0.09 -12.11 -4.87
C ARG A 108 -0.49 -11.76 -3.50
N ARG A 109 0.31 -11.13 -2.63
CA ARG A 109 -0.14 -10.74 -1.28
C ARG A 109 -1.28 -9.73 -1.32
N LEU A 110 -1.25 -8.78 -2.25
CA LEU A 110 -2.33 -7.81 -2.43
C LEU A 110 -3.61 -8.47 -2.99
N SER A 111 -3.46 -9.44 -3.88
CA SER A 111 -4.58 -10.24 -4.37
C SER A 111 -5.21 -11.09 -3.26
N GLU A 112 -4.40 -11.77 -2.45
CA GLU A 112 -4.84 -12.55 -1.28
C GLU A 112 -5.61 -11.65 -0.30
N PHE A 113 -5.06 -10.48 0.03
CA PHE A 113 -5.73 -9.50 0.86
C PHE A 113 -7.06 -8.99 0.26
N GLY A 114 -7.11 -8.78 -1.05
CA GLY A 114 -8.33 -8.42 -1.76
C GLY A 114 -9.38 -9.53 -1.74
N GLU A 115 -8.96 -10.80 -1.81
CA GLU A 115 -9.84 -11.96 -1.65
C GLU A 115 -10.46 -11.99 -0.26
N ASP A 116 -9.66 -11.80 0.79
CA ASP A 116 -10.13 -11.80 2.18
C ASP A 116 -11.18 -10.70 2.40
N LEU A 117 -10.90 -9.48 1.92
CA LEU A 117 -11.85 -8.37 1.95
C LEU A 117 -13.16 -8.68 1.22
N ALA A 118 -13.07 -9.28 0.03
CA ALA A 118 -14.25 -9.64 -0.75
C ALA A 118 -15.04 -10.79 -0.10
N ALA A 119 -14.37 -11.73 0.55
CA ALA A 119 -14.98 -12.84 1.27
C ALA A 119 -15.72 -12.36 2.53
N GLU A 120 -15.07 -11.53 3.35
CA GLU A 120 -15.67 -10.88 4.50
C GLU A 120 -16.93 -10.11 4.08
N ARG A 121 -16.85 -9.30 3.02
CA ARG A 121 -18.00 -8.53 2.56
C ARG A 121 -19.16 -9.39 2.06
N ARG A 122 -18.87 -10.53 1.42
CA ARG A 122 -19.91 -11.49 1.00
C ARG A 122 -20.58 -12.16 2.20
N ALA A 123 -19.85 -12.36 3.30
CA ALA A 123 -20.37 -12.92 4.55
C ALA A 123 -21.23 -11.91 5.33
N GLU A 124 -20.92 -10.61 5.26
CA GLU A 124 -21.64 -9.51 5.96
C GLU A 124 -23.06 -9.20 5.42
N LYS A 125 -23.59 -10.00 4.48
CA LYS A 125 -24.80 -9.73 3.65
C LYS A 125 -26.12 -9.42 4.38
N GLU A 126 -26.19 -9.38 5.71
CA GLU A 126 -27.43 -9.13 6.47
C GLU A 126 -27.50 -7.79 7.24
N SER A 127 -26.39 -7.06 7.41
CA SER A 127 -26.37 -5.87 8.26
C SER A 127 -25.98 -4.61 7.49
N ARG A 128 -26.98 -3.93 6.92
CA ARG A 128 -26.91 -2.58 6.33
C ARG A 128 -25.92 -2.46 5.15
N SER A 129 -26.47 -2.47 3.93
CA SER A 129 -25.77 -2.16 2.68
C SER A 129 -25.02 -0.82 2.77
N LYS A 130 -23.72 -0.86 3.12
CA LYS A 130 -22.80 0.25 2.85
C LYS A 130 -22.47 0.19 1.36
N VAL A 131 -23.01 1.13 0.60
CA VAL A 131 -22.68 1.28 -0.82
C VAL A 131 -21.30 1.91 -0.94
N ASP A 132 -20.29 1.08 -1.08
CA ASP A 132 -18.90 1.49 -1.30
C ASP A 132 -18.32 0.89 -2.58
N LEU A 133 -17.04 1.16 -2.86
CA LEU A 133 -16.42 0.74 -4.12
C LEU A 133 -16.34 -0.78 -4.23
N LEU A 134 -15.96 -1.49 -3.16
CA LEU A 134 -15.90 -2.95 -3.20
C LEU A 134 -17.27 -3.56 -3.50
N SER A 135 -18.35 -3.05 -2.89
CA SER A 135 -19.71 -3.50 -3.22
C SER A 135 -20.03 -3.37 -4.70
N LYS A 136 -19.52 -2.32 -5.35
CA LYS A 136 -19.67 -2.12 -6.80
C LYS A 136 -18.79 -3.05 -7.62
N LEU A 137 -17.67 -3.57 -7.10
CA LEU A 137 -16.76 -4.44 -7.82
C LEU A 137 -17.04 -5.94 -7.61
N LEU A 138 -17.85 -6.31 -6.61
CA LEU A 138 -18.13 -7.73 -6.27
C LEU A 138 -18.80 -8.56 -7.39
N HIS A 139 -19.34 -7.91 -8.42
CA HIS A 139 -19.94 -8.56 -9.60
C HIS A 139 -18.91 -8.99 -10.65
N LEU A 140 -17.67 -8.48 -10.56
CA LEU A 140 -16.57 -8.88 -11.44
C LEU A 140 -16.16 -10.33 -11.15
N ASP A 141 -15.55 -10.98 -12.14
CA ASP A 141 -14.88 -12.24 -11.94
C ASP A 141 -13.66 -12.08 -11.02
N LYS A 142 -13.13 -13.22 -10.58
CA LYS A 142 -12.07 -13.26 -9.58
C LYS A 142 -10.80 -12.53 -10.04
N GLU A 143 -10.39 -12.69 -11.30
CA GLU A 143 -9.14 -12.12 -11.81
C GLU A 143 -9.27 -10.61 -11.97
N ASP A 144 -10.38 -10.15 -12.56
CA ASP A 144 -10.65 -8.72 -12.72
C ASP A 144 -10.80 -8.02 -11.37
N LEU A 145 -11.51 -8.62 -10.41
CA LEU A 145 -11.65 -8.07 -9.06
C LEU A 145 -10.28 -7.88 -8.40
N GLN A 146 -9.40 -8.89 -8.48
CA GLN A 146 -8.06 -8.82 -7.90
C GLN A 146 -7.19 -7.74 -8.57
N GLY A 147 -7.18 -7.70 -9.89
CA GLY A 147 -6.41 -6.71 -10.64
C GLY A 147 -6.86 -5.28 -10.31
N ASN A 148 -8.18 -5.06 -10.22
CA ASN A 148 -8.74 -3.77 -9.82
C ASN A 148 -8.37 -3.41 -8.38
N LEU A 149 -8.54 -4.33 -7.42
CA LEU A 149 -8.21 -4.06 -6.01
C LEU A 149 -6.71 -3.78 -5.82
N ALA A 150 -5.82 -4.59 -6.40
CA ALA A 150 -4.38 -4.34 -6.37
C ALA A 150 -4.01 -2.97 -6.96
N THR A 151 -4.68 -2.59 -8.06
CA THR A 151 -4.51 -1.27 -8.67
C THR A 151 -4.96 -0.16 -7.72
N PHE A 152 -6.14 -0.26 -7.09
CA PHE A 152 -6.62 0.72 -6.13
C PHE A 152 -5.67 0.86 -4.93
N PHE A 153 -5.22 -0.25 -4.36
CA PHE A 153 -4.30 -0.25 -3.23
C PHE A 153 -3.01 0.50 -3.56
N VAL A 154 -2.38 0.17 -4.68
CA VAL A 154 -1.03 0.68 -5.01
C VAL A 154 -1.10 2.07 -5.61
N ALA A 155 -1.91 2.25 -6.65
CA ALA A 155 -2.03 3.54 -7.31
C ALA A 155 -2.59 4.60 -6.38
N GLY A 156 -3.56 4.25 -5.53
CA GLY A 156 -4.20 5.21 -4.63
C GLY A 156 -3.36 5.56 -3.40
N SER A 157 -2.56 4.62 -2.86
CA SER A 157 -1.78 4.88 -1.64
C SER A 157 -0.38 5.46 -1.92
N ASP A 158 0.39 4.85 -2.83
CA ASP A 158 1.79 5.21 -3.02
C ASP A 158 1.94 6.61 -3.66
N THR A 159 1.14 6.89 -4.68
CA THR A 159 1.18 8.19 -5.37
C THR A 159 0.68 9.33 -4.48
N THR A 160 -0.35 9.09 -3.67
CA THR A 160 -0.89 10.08 -2.74
C THR A 160 0.09 10.32 -1.58
N ALA A 161 0.72 9.28 -1.04
CA ALA A 161 1.76 9.43 -0.02
C ALA A 161 2.95 10.25 -0.53
N LEU A 162 3.39 9.99 -1.76
CA LEU A 162 4.44 10.78 -2.41
C LEU A 162 4.00 12.24 -2.63
N SER A 163 2.75 12.45 -3.07
CA SER A 163 2.21 13.81 -3.30
C SER A 163 2.16 14.62 -2.02
N VAL A 164 1.65 14.05 -0.92
CA VAL A 164 1.64 14.70 0.41
C VAL A 164 3.06 15.00 0.88
N SER A 165 4.00 14.08 0.64
CA SER A 165 5.42 14.27 0.97
C SER A 165 6.00 15.50 0.27
N TRP A 166 5.73 15.67 -1.03
CA TRP A 166 6.16 16.83 -1.80
C TRP A 166 5.46 18.12 -1.37
N CYS A 167 4.15 18.09 -1.13
CA CYS A 167 3.42 19.26 -0.63
C CYS A 167 4.03 19.78 0.67
N LEU A 168 4.33 18.88 1.63
CA LEU A 168 4.97 19.27 2.88
C LEU A 168 6.39 19.78 2.68
N TYR A 169 7.15 19.18 1.77
CA TYR A 169 8.48 19.67 1.41
C TYR A 169 8.41 21.11 0.89
N TYR A 170 7.49 21.41 -0.05
CA TYR A 170 7.32 22.75 -0.61
C TYR A 170 6.75 23.77 0.36
N LEU A 171 5.97 23.35 1.37
CA LEU A 171 5.47 24.26 2.42
C LEU A 171 6.54 24.64 3.45
N CYS A 172 7.59 23.83 3.58
CA CYS A 172 8.71 24.06 4.49
C CYS A 172 9.90 24.78 3.84
N LEU A 173 9.85 25.01 2.52
CA LEU A 173 10.76 25.87 1.77
C LEU A 173 10.32 27.33 1.86
#